data_AF-A0A6A0GQY9-F1
#
_entry.id   AF-A0A6A0GQY9-F1
#
_cell.length_a   1.000
_cell.length_b   1.000
_cell.length_c   1.000
_cell.angle_alpha   90.00
_cell.angle_beta   90.00
_cell.angle_gamma   90.00
#
_symmetry.space_group_name_H-M   'P 1'
#
loop_
_entity.id
_entity.type
_entity.pdbx_description
1 polymer ?
#
loop_
_entity_poly.entity_id
_entity_poly.type
_entity_poly.pdbx_seq_one_letter_code
_entity_poly.pdbx_strand_id
1 'polypeptide(L)'
;MKVSVRVRGEWLAVPCGDGEHDIAWLGREAVGRYHKTLNRSVPRGTHDSNHKAQAAEQVSESSAVVAAVRKTRGGALLAPSDLIKDVLDDEDFVSVVGVGVFLSPSKYVAPSEYLTLDGNSLNPDDLVTLGAGGLKIRLSSEAENRVLESRALVERIVAEQKVVYGITTGFGKFARKVISQENLGKLQLNLIRSHAAGVGAPLSPEKTRMLLALRINVLAKGCSGISLPALRCLINAFNASCLPWVPEKGTVGASGDLAPLSHLALGMLGEGRMWSPSTGWGDAKYVMESHNLKPIVLGAKEGLALINGTQFITAIGTLALSKAENIVRQCDVVAALTLEVMKGTSRAFDSVRWH
;
A
#
# COMPACT_ATOMS: atom_id res chain seq x y z
N MET A 1 34.25 -2.49 -13.09
CA MET A 1 33.00 -1.81 -12.71
C MET A 1 31.97 -2.79 -12.14
N LYS A 2 31.31 -2.42 -11.04
CA LYS A 2 30.17 -3.13 -10.43
C LYS A 2 29.06 -2.12 -10.16
N VAL A 3 27.85 -2.41 -10.62
CA VAL A 3 26.70 -1.51 -10.41
C VAL A 3 25.74 -2.13 -9.40
N SER A 4 25.27 -1.32 -8.46
CA SER A 4 24.22 -1.71 -7.51
C SER A 4 22.86 -1.57 -8.17
N VAL A 5 22.23 -2.70 -8.48
CA VAL A 5 20.96 -2.76 -9.21
C VAL A 5 19.84 -3.27 -8.31
N ARG A 6 18.73 -2.54 -8.29
CA ARG A 6 17.53 -2.90 -7.55
C ARG A 6 16.50 -3.57 -8.44
N VAL A 7 16.08 -4.78 -8.09
CA VAL A 7 15.04 -5.52 -8.81
C VAL A 7 13.95 -5.92 -7.81
N ARG A 8 12.71 -5.45 -8.04
CA ARG A 8 11.54 -5.75 -7.19
C ARG A 8 11.77 -5.55 -5.69
N GLY A 9 12.58 -4.56 -5.32
CA GLY A 9 12.82 -4.17 -3.94
C GLY A 9 14.10 -4.75 -3.32
N GLU A 10 14.71 -5.76 -3.94
CA GLU A 10 15.97 -6.38 -3.53
C GLU A 10 17.16 -5.74 -4.25
N TRP A 11 18.28 -5.61 -3.54
CA TRP A 11 19.53 -5.07 -4.10
C TRP A 11 20.47 -6.20 -4.52
N LEU A 12 21.02 -6.07 -5.73
CA LEU A 12 21.93 -7.03 -6.33
C LEU A 12 23.14 -6.27 -6.89
N ALA A 13 24.34 -6.76 -6.62
CA ALA A 13 25.53 -6.27 -7.30
C ALA A 13 25.65 -6.96 -8.66
N VAL A 14 25.66 -6.18 -9.73
CA VAL A 14 25.86 -6.67 -11.10
C VAL A 14 27.31 -6.37 -11.51
N PRO A 15 28.18 -7.39 -11.67
CA PRO A 15 29.48 -7.17 -12.29
C PRO A 15 29.30 -6.79 -13.76
N CYS A 16 29.77 -5.60 -14.12
CA CYS A 16 29.65 -5.02 -15.47
C CYS A 16 30.97 -5.04 -16.26
N GLY A 17 32.05 -5.59 -15.69
CA GLY A 17 33.37 -5.62 -16.33
C GLY A 17 33.90 -4.20 -16.57
N ASP A 18 34.30 -3.92 -17.80
CA ASP A 18 34.79 -2.60 -18.24
C ASP A 18 33.64 -1.62 -18.61
N GLY A 19 32.38 -2.04 -18.43
CA GLY A 19 31.21 -1.19 -18.70
C GLY A 19 30.87 -1.04 -20.19
N GLU A 20 31.41 -1.91 -21.06
CA GLU A 20 31.14 -1.97 -22.51
C GLU A 20 29.74 -2.53 -22.86
N HIS A 21 29.01 -3.06 -21.88
CA HIS A 21 27.63 -3.49 -22.08
C HIS A 21 26.67 -2.31 -22.07
N ASP A 22 25.54 -2.46 -22.75
CA ASP A 22 24.46 -1.47 -22.76
C ASP A 22 23.56 -1.57 -21.52
N ILE A 23 22.77 -0.51 -21.28
CA ILE A 23 21.80 -0.47 -20.19
C ILE A 23 20.72 -1.55 -20.32
N ALA A 24 20.35 -1.93 -21.55
CA ALA A 24 19.39 -3.01 -21.78
C ALA A 24 19.90 -4.36 -21.25
N TRP A 25 21.19 -4.65 -21.46
CA TRP A 25 21.88 -5.82 -20.92
C TRP A 25 21.92 -5.77 -19.39
N LEU A 26 22.26 -4.62 -18.80
CA LEU A 26 22.27 -4.44 -17.34
C LEU A 26 20.93 -4.82 -16.72
N GLY A 27 19.83 -4.36 -17.34
CA GLY A 27 18.48 -4.68 -16.92
C GLY A 27 18.16 -6.17 -17.01
N ARG A 28 18.46 -6.81 -18.14
CA ARG A 28 18.18 -8.25 -18.36
C ARG A 28 18.99 -9.12 -17.40
N GLU A 29 20.27 -8.80 -17.25
CA GLU A 29 21.17 -9.56 -16.39
C GLU A 29 20.78 -9.43 -14.91
N ALA A 30 20.41 -8.24 -14.45
CA ALA A 30 19.92 -8.03 -13.09
C ALA A 30 18.66 -8.87 -12.80
N VAL A 31 17.71 -8.90 -13.73
CA VAL A 31 16.48 -9.71 -13.59
C VAL A 31 16.77 -11.21 -13.63
N GLY A 32 17.67 -11.65 -14.51
CA GLY A 32 18.12 -13.05 -14.54
C GLY A 32 18.75 -13.49 -13.23
N ARG A 33 19.62 -12.65 -12.64
CA ARG A 33 20.24 -12.89 -11.32
C ARG A 33 19.21 -12.90 -10.18
N TYR A 34 18.22 -12.01 -10.23
CA TYR A 34 17.12 -11.99 -9.27
C TYR A 34 16.35 -13.32 -9.26
N HIS A 35 15.96 -13.84 -10.43
CA HIS A 35 15.25 -15.13 -10.52
C HIS A 35 16.10 -16.33 -10.11
N LYS A 36 17.39 -16.36 -10.46
CA LYS A 36 18.31 -17.43 -10.03
C LYS A 36 18.49 -17.45 -8.50
N THR A 37 18.46 -16.29 -7.87
CA THR A 37 18.53 -16.17 -6.40
C THR A 37 17.24 -16.67 -5.72
N LEU A 38 16.07 -16.35 -6.29
CA LEU A 38 14.76 -16.82 -5.80
C LEU A 38 14.57 -18.34 -5.91
N ASN A 39 15.07 -18.97 -6.98
CA ASN A 39 14.94 -20.42 -7.16
C ASN A 39 15.87 -21.23 -6.25
N ARG A 40 16.84 -20.60 -5.58
CA ARG A 40 17.71 -21.25 -4.58
C ARG A 40 17.10 -21.32 -3.19
N SER A 41 16.06 -20.53 -2.89
CA SER A 41 15.41 -20.47 -1.57
C SER A 41 14.29 -21.51 -1.36
N VAL A 42 14.04 -22.40 -2.33
CA VAL A 42 13.05 -23.49 -2.22
C VAL A 42 13.76 -24.83 -1.98
N PRO A 43 13.55 -25.52 -0.84
CA PRO A 43 14.12 -26.84 -0.61
C PRO A 43 13.58 -27.85 -1.63
N ARG A 44 14.46 -28.58 -2.33
CA ARG A 44 14.09 -29.71 -3.19
C ARG A 44 13.66 -30.89 -2.31
N GLY A 45 12.36 -30.99 -2.06
CA GLY A 45 11.71 -32.21 -1.55
C GLY A 45 11.50 -33.22 -2.67
N THR A 46 11.71 -34.49 -2.32
CA THR A 46 11.89 -35.69 -3.15
C THR A 46 10.63 -36.20 -3.88
N HIS A 47 10.87 -36.73 -5.08
CA HIS A 47 10.15 -37.78 -5.83
C HIS A 47 8.62 -37.73 -5.94
N ASP A 48 8.11 -37.30 -7.11
CA ASP A 48 7.36 -38.25 -7.96
C ASP A 48 7.41 -37.80 -9.44
N SER A 49 7.72 -38.75 -10.31
CA SER A 49 8.09 -38.56 -11.72
C SER A 49 6.90 -38.69 -12.66
N ASN A 50 6.92 -37.91 -13.74
CA ASN A 50 6.16 -38.04 -15.00
C ASN A 50 4.90 -37.21 -15.29
N HIS A 51 4.52 -36.21 -14.48
CA HIS A 51 3.57 -35.17 -14.96
C HIS A 51 3.97 -33.71 -14.70
N LYS A 52 5.13 -33.45 -14.08
CA LYS A 52 5.63 -32.09 -13.84
C LYS A 52 6.70 -31.61 -14.82
N ALA A 53 7.21 -32.48 -15.70
CA ALA A 53 8.24 -32.12 -16.67
C ALA A 53 7.73 -31.19 -17.80
N GLN A 54 6.44 -31.23 -18.14
CA GLN A 54 5.90 -30.37 -19.22
C GLN A 54 5.34 -29.02 -18.74
N ALA A 55 5.10 -28.83 -17.45
CA ALA A 55 4.63 -27.54 -16.91
C ALA A 55 5.75 -26.65 -16.36
N ALA A 56 6.97 -27.19 -16.19
CA ALA A 56 8.13 -26.46 -15.65
C ALA A 56 9.14 -26.03 -16.73
N GLU A 57 9.02 -26.52 -17.97
CA GLU A 57 9.93 -26.20 -19.09
C GLU A 57 9.43 -25.12 -20.06
N GLN A 58 8.32 -24.44 -19.76
CA GLN A 58 7.79 -23.35 -20.60
C GLN A 58 7.73 -21.97 -19.92
N VAL A 59 8.45 -21.76 -18.82
CA VAL A 59 8.87 -20.41 -18.43
C VAL A 59 10.26 -20.18 -19.02
N SER A 60 10.26 -19.98 -20.34
CA SER A 60 11.41 -19.46 -21.08
C SER A 60 12.06 -18.31 -20.31
N GLU A 61 13.40 -18.32 -20.23
CA GLU A 61 14.26 -17.22 -19.76
C GLU A 61 13.96 -15.85 -20.43
N SER A 62 13.05 -15.80 -21.40
CA SER A 62 12.69 -14.62 -22.19
C SER A 62 11.46 -13.82 -21.72
N SER A 63 10.75 -14.19 -20.65
CA SER A 63 9.45 -13.56 -20.31
C SER A 63 9.53 -12.31 -19.41
N ALA A 64 10.67 -11.99 -18.81
CA ALA A 64 10.78 -10.79 -17.97
C ALA A 64 11.16 -9.57 -18.82
N VAL A 65 10.13 -8.86 -19.31
CA VAL A 65 10.33 -7.62 -20.07
C VAL A 65 10.83 -6.53 -19.13
N VAL A 66 12.09 -6.12 -19.30
CA VAL A 66 12.66 -4.91 -18.70
C VAL A 66 12.00 -3.72 -19.38
N ALA A 67 11.17 -2.98 -18.65
CA ALA A 67 10.49 -1.81 -19.19
C ALA A 67 11.38 -0.55 -19.14
N ALA A 68 12.23 -0.41 -18.11
CA ALA A 68 13.17 0.70 -17.98
C ALA A 68 14.24 0.40 -16.92
N VAL A 69 15.38 1.09 -17.04
CA VAL A 69 16.42 1.20 -15.99
C VAL A 69 16.58 2.68 -15.63
N ARG A 70 16.56 2.99 -14.33
CA ARG A 70 16.62 4.38 -13.84
C ARG A 70 17.67 4.53 -12.75
N LYS A 71 18.35 5.68 -12.69
CA LYS A 71 19.13 6.06 -11.51
C LYS A 71 18.20 6.28 -10.32
N THR A 72 18.56 5.77 -9.15
CA THR A 72 17.75 5.98 -7.93
C THR A 72 17.89 7.40 -7.41
N ARG A 73 19.08 8.00 -7.55
CA ARG A 73 19.32 9.41 -7.27
C ARG A 73 18.82 10.24 -8.46
N GLY A 74 17.86 11.11 -8.23
CA GLY A 74 17.30 12.02 -9.25
C GLY A 74 16.34 11.36 -10.28
N GLY A 75 16.21 10.03 -10.31
CA GLY A 75 15.20 9.34 -11.13
C GLY A 75 15.46 9.33 -12.63
N ALA A 76 16.67 9.71 -13.08
CA ALA A 76 17.02 9.82 -14.49
C ALA A 76 16.81 8.48 -15.21
N LEU A 77 16.09 8.54 -16.34
CA LEU A 77 15.90 7.40 -17.22
C LEU A 77 17.18 7.22 -18.05
N LEU A 78 17.71 6.00 -18.06
CA LEU A 78 18.89 5.65 -18.86
C LEU A 78 18.43 5.07 -20.20
N ALA A 79 18.99 5.53 -21.31
CA ALA A 79 18.57 5.02 -22.61
C ALA A 79 19.06 3.56 -22.75
N PRO A 80 18.23 2.64 -23.26
CA PRO A 80 18.61 1.23 -23.36
C PRO A 80 19.90 0.97 -24.14
N SER A 81 20.24 1.86 -25.08
CA SER A 81 21.42 1.79 -25.95
C SER A 81 22.67 2.47 -25.38
N ASP A 82 22.57 3.22 -24.27
CA ASP A 82 23.73 3.85 -23.66
C ASP A 82 24.67 2.79 -23.10
N LEU A 83 25.98 3.00 -23.21
CA LEU A 83 26.96 2.13 -22.57
C LEU A 83 27.02 2.43 -21.08
N ILE A 84 27.12 1.39 -20.27
CA ILE A 84 27.16 1.52 -18.81
C ILE A 84 28.28 2.47 -18.38
N LYS A 85 29.47 2.38 -18.99
CA LYS A 85 30.62 3.25 -18.68
C LYS A 85 30.40 4.74 -18.95
N ASP A 86 29.47 5.08 -19.84
CA ASP A 86 29.22 6.47 -20.25
C ASP A 86 28.21 7.16 -19.33
N VAL A 87 27.35 6.38 -18.65
CA VAL A 87 26.21 6.91 -17.88
C VAL A 87 26.18 6.47 -16.42
N LEU A 88 27.02 5.53 -16.01
CA LEU A 88 27.10 4.99 -14.65
C LEU A 88 28.55 4.91 -14.16
N ASP A 89 28.72 5.03 -12.84
CA ASP A 89 29.96 4.69 -12.12
C ASP A 89 29.72 3.59 -11.06
N ASP A 90 30.77 3.22 -10.30
CA ASP A 90 30.70 2.18 -9.26
C ASP A 90 29.87 2.60 -8.03
N GLU A 91 29.61 3.89 -7.84
CA GLU A 91 28.84 4.45 -6.73
C GLU A 91 27.36 4.69 -7.10
N ASP A 92 27.02 4.54 -8.37
CA ASP A 92 25.66 4.69 -8.85
C ASP A 92 24.77 3.50 -8.46
N PHE A 93 23.56 3.86 -8.05
CA PHE A 93 22.48 2.94 -7.74
C PHE A 93 21.40 3.06 -8.81
N VAL A 94 20.98 1.93 -9.38
CA VAL A 94 19.94 1.90 -10.42
C VAL A 94 18.81 0.95 -10.05
N SER A 95 17.61 1.21 -10.57
CA SER A 95 16.43 0.36 -10.38
C SER A 95 15.93 -0.15 -11.72
N VAL A 96 15.67 -1.46 -11.80
CA VAL A 96 15.08 -2.13 -12.96
C VAL A 96 13.58 -2.27 -12.75
N VAL A 97 12.81 -1.80 -13.72
CA VAL A 97 11.35 -1.83 -13.72
C VAL A 97 10.89 -2.94 -14.66
N GLY A 98 10.28 -4.01 -14.13
CA GLY A 98 9.75 -5.14 -14.91
C GLY A 98 8.23 -5.10 -15.12
N VAL A 99 7.73 -5.80 -16.14
CA VAL A 99 6.28 -5.96 -16.44
C VAL A 99 5.69 -7.14 -15.65
N GLY A 100 4.65 -6.90 -14.86
CA GLY A 100 3.82 -7.93 -14.21
C GLY A 100 2.41 -7.41 -13.96
N VAL A 101 1.38 -8.28 -13.94
CA VAL A 101 -0.04 -7.91 -13.78
C VAL A 101 -0.35 -7.59 -12.31
N PHE A 102 0.18 -6.48 -11.83
CA PHE A 102 -0.16 -5.78 -10.59
C PHE A 102 0.32 -4.36 -10.79
N LEU A 103 -0.58 -3.35 -10.75
CA LEU A 103 -0.30 -1.91 -10.86
C LEU A 103 1.14 -1.60 -11.29
N SER A 104 1.46 -1.98 -12.53
CA SER A 104 2.84 -1.99 -13.00
C SER A 104 3.25 -0.54 -13.23
N PRO A 105 4.43 -0.09 -12.76
CA PRO A 105 4.97 1.24 -13.05
C PRO A 105 4.84 1.68 -14.52
N SER A 106 4.98 0.72 -15.43
CA SER A 106 4.95 0.89 -16.89
C SER A 106 3.55 0.90 -17.52
N LYS A 107 2.48 0.63 -16.74
CA LYS A 107 1.08 0.61 -17.20
C LYS A 107 0.13 1.41 -16.30
N TYR A 108 0.65 2.14 -15.31
CA TYR A 108 -0.20 2.98 -14.45
C TYR A 108 -0.72 4.17 -15.25
N VAL A 109 -1.98 4.09 -15.64
CA VAL A 109 -2.74 5.23 -16.13
C VAL A 109 -3.38 5.87 -14.91
N ALA A 110 -3.01 7.13 -14.64
CA ALA A 110 -3.60 7.85 -13.53
C ALA A 110 -5.12 8.00 -13.78
N PRO A 111 -5.98 7.59 -12.83
CA PRO A 111 -7.41 7.68 -13.03
C PRO A 111 -7.87 9.13 -13.19
N SER A 112 -8.82 9.37 -14.09
CA SER A 112 -9.44 10.68 -14.32
C SER A 112 -10.67 10.90 -13.43
N GLU A 113 -11.34 9.82 -13.06
CA GLU A 113 -12.58 9.84 -12.27
C GLU A 113 -12.32 9.93 -10.77
N TYR A 114 -13.27 10.56 -10.07
CA TYR A 114 -13.21 10.77 -8.63
C TYR A 114 -14.43 10.14 -7.96
N LEU A 115 -14.19 9.37 -6.91
CA LEU A 115 -15.19 9.08 -5.89
C LEU A 115 -15.21 10.23 -4.87
N THR A 116 -16.40 10.71 -4.52
CA THR A 116 -16.57 11.74 -3.50
C THR A 116 -16.82 11.07 -2.15
N LEU A 117 -15.95 11.34 -1.17
CA LEU A 117 -16.12 10.84 0.20
C LEU A 117 -16.83 11.87 1.06
N ASP A 118 -17.87 11.41 1.75
CA ASP A 118 -18.66 12.19 2.71
C ASP A 118 -18.54 11.65 4.14
N GLY A 119 -17.76 10.59 4.38
CA GLY A 119 -17.61 9.94 5.66
C GLY A 119 -18.71 8.95 6.07
N ASN A 120 -19.72 8.71 5.21
CA ASN A 120 -20.90 7.91 5.55
C ASN A 120 -21.33 6.94 4.43
N SER A 121 -21.17 7.28 3.15
CA SER A 121 -21.77 6.54 2.03
C SER A 121 -20.84 5.54 1.32
N LEU A 122 -19.55 5.51 1.66
CA LEU A 122 -18.59 4.57 1.07
C LEU A 122 -19.01 3.11 1.31
N ASN A 123 -19.27 2.38 0.23
CA ASN A 123 -19.71 0.98 0.28
C ASN A 123 -18.56 -0.01 -0.06
N PRO A 124 -18.77 -1.34 0.11
CA PRO A 124 -17.75 -2.35 -0.19
C PRO A 124 -17.25 -2.36 -1.63
N ASP A 125 -18.12 -2.19 -2.63
CA ASP A 125 -17.77 -2.22 -4.05
C ASP A 125 -16.94 -1.00 -4.45
N ASP A 126 -17.30 0.18 -3.93
CA ASP A 126 -16.50 1.39 -4.07
C ASP A 126 -15.09 1.15 -3.51
N LEU A 127 -14.99 0.50 -2.35
CA LEU A 127 -13.71 0.25 -1.71
C LEU A 127 -12.83 -0.71 -2.52
N VAL A 128 -13.40 -1.77 -3.08
CA VAL A 128 -12.69 -2.69 -3.98
C VAL A 128 -12.23 -1.95 -5.24
N THR A 129 -13.07 -1.10 -5.81
CA THR A 129 -12.74 -0.28 -6.99
C THR A 129 -11.61 0.72 -6.70
N LEU A 130 -11.65 1.37 -5.53
CA LEU A 130 -10.59 2.23 -5.04
C LEU A 130 -9.29 1.44 -4.83
N GLY A 131 -9.36 0.23 -4.28
CA GLY A 131 -8.23 -0.69 -4.12
C GLY A 131 -7.57 -1.04 -5.45
N ALA A 132 -8.36 -1.36 -6.47
CA ALA A 132 -7.88 -1.70 -7.81
C ALA A 132 -7.15 -0.56 -8.54
N GLY A 133 -7.25 0.68 -8.04
CA GLY A 133 -6.58 1.85 -8.61
C GLY A 133 -7.38 2.57 -9.69
N GLY A 134 -8.66 2.26 -9.85
CA GLY A 134 -9.51 2.83 -10.90
C GLY A 134 -10.04 4.24 -10.63
N LEU A 135 -9.93 4.74 -9.39
CA LEU A 135 -10.55 6.00 -8.96
C LEU A 135 -9.60 6.86 -8.10
N LYS A 136 -9.78 8.18 -8.20
CA LYS A 136 -9.27 9.17 -7.23
C LYS A 136 -10.32 9.42 -6.14
N ILE A 137 -9.89 10.07 -5.07
CA ILE A 137 -10.74 10.53 -3.98
C ILE A 137 -10.76 12.06 -3.96
N ARG A 138 -11.94 12.63 -3.68
CA ARG A 138 -12.13 14.02 -3.23
C ARG A 138 -13.11 14.04 -2.06
N LEU A 139 -13.09 15.11 -1.27
CA LEU A 139 -14.09 15.31 -0.21
C LEU A 139 -15.32 16.03 -0.76
N SER A 140 -16.47 15.74 -0.16
CA SER A 140 -17.64 16.62 -0.25
C SER A 140 -17.41 17.91 0.55
N SER A 141 -18.05 19.00 0.15
CA SER A 141 -17.99 20.29 0.86
C SER A 141 -18.47 20.15 2.31
N GLU A 142 -19.50 19.34 2.54
CA GLU A 142 -20.06 19.05 3.86
C GLU A 142 -19.04 18.31 4.74
N ALA A 143 -18.28 17.37 4.17
CA ALA A 143 -17.21 16.69 4.91
C ALA A 143 -16.05 17.63 5.26
N GLU A 144 -15.65 18.52 4.35
CA GLU A 144 -14.64 19.53 4.65
C GLU A 144 -15.07 20.43 5.81
N ASN A 145 -16.32 20.90 5.81
CA ASN A 145 -16.87 21.74 6.88
C ASN A 145 -16.87 21.01 8.24
N ARG A 146 -17.33 19.76 8.29
CA ARG A 146 -17.32 18.98 9.55
C ARG A 146 -15.90 18.73 10.06
N VAL A 147 -14.93 18.52 9.18
CA VAL A 147 -13.51 18.38 9.58
C VAL A 147 -12.99 19.67 10.20
N LEU A 148 -13.30 20.84 9.60
CA LEU A 148 -12.92 22.15 10.13
C LEU A 148 -13.55 22.41 11.51
N GLU A 149 -14.85 22.15 11.68
CA GLU A 149 -15.54 22.30 12.96
C GLU A 149 -14.95 21.38 14.05
N SER A 150 -14.69 20.12 13.71
CA SER A 150 -14.03 19.14 14.58
C SER A 150 -12.67 19.63 15.05
N ARG A 151 -11.90 20.24 14.12
CA ARG A 151 -10.57 20.76 14.40
C ARG A 151 -10.61 21.97 15.32
N ALA A 152 -11.54 22.90 15.08
CA ALA A 152 -11.73 24.09 15.91
C ALA A 152 -12.04 23.72 17.38
N LEU A 153 -12.78 22.63 17.61
CA LEU A 153 -13.03 22.13 18.96
C LEU A 153 -11.74 21.66 19.66
N VAL A 154 -10.88 20.92 18.95
CA VAL A 154 -9.59 20.46 19.49
C VAL A 154 -8.69 21.66 19.83
N GLU A 155 -8.64 22.66 18.95
CA GLU A 155 -7.84 23.87 19.17
C GLU A 155 -8.33 24.67 20.35
N ARG A 156 -9.65 24.78 20.54
CA ARG A 156 -10.25 25.41 21.72
C ARG A 156 -9.88 24.68 23.01
N ILE A 157 -9.96 23.35 23.04
CA ILE A 157 -9.57 22.52 24.20
C ILE A 157 -8.11 22.76 24.58
N VAL A 158 -7.23 22.84 23.58
CA VAL A 158 -5.79 23.10 23.79
C VAL A 158 -5.57 24.51 24.32
N ALA A 159 -6.23 25.52 23.73
CA ALA A 159 -6.11 26.91 24.16
C ALA A 159 -6.64 27.14 25.59
N GLU A 160 -7.72 26.46 25.96
CA GLU A 160 -8.31 26.50 27.30
C GLU A 160 -7.57 25.62 28.32
N GLN A 161 -6.51 24.91 27.90
CA GLN A 161 -5.72 23.98 28.74
C GLN A 161 -6.57 22.92 29.46
N LYS A 162 -7.71 22.53 28.87
CA LYS A 162 -8.59 21.50 29.42
C LYS A 162 -7.89 20.15 29.40
N VAL A 163 -8.02 19.37 30.48
CA VAL A 163 -7.44 18.02 30.60
C VAL A 163 -8.33 17.04 29.83
N VAL A 164 -7.89 16.64 28.62
CA VAL A 164 -8.63 15.76 27.72
C VAL A 164 -7.71 14.68 27.15
N TYR A 165 -8.18 13.43 27.22
CA TYR A 165 -7.44 12.24 26.79
C TYR A 165 -6.91 12.34 25.37
N GLY A 166 -5.60 12.13 25.19
CA GLY A 166 -4.95 12.13 23.88
C GLY A 166 -4.89 13.48 23.17
N ILE A 167 -5.40 14.54 23.81
CA ILE A 167 -5.27 15.94 23.37
C ILE A 167 -4.24 16.66 24.23
N THR A 168 -4.43 16.70 25.55
CA THR A 168 -3.54 17.36 26.53
C THR A 168 -2.93 16.38 27.54
N THR A 169 -3.24 15.09 27.43
CA THR A 169 -2.66 14.02 28.25
C THR A 169 -1.95 12.96 27.40
N GLY A 170 -1.16 12.11 28.06
CA GLY A 170 -0.59 10.90 27.45
C GLY A 170 -1.63 9.82 27.11
N PHE A 171 -1.16 8.66 26.63
CA PHE A 171 -1.99 7.53 26.19
C PHE A 171 -1.84 6.30 27.10
N GLY A 172 -2.84 5.43 27.13
CA GLY A 172 -2.80 4.16 27.87
C GLY A 172 -2.40 4.35 29.34
N LYS A 173 -1.33 3.69 29.79
CA LYS A 173 -0.79 3.82 31.17
C LYS A 173 -0.47 5.27 31.56
N PHE A 174 -0.20 6.14 30.58
CA PHE A 174 0.12 7.56 30.81
C PHE A 174 -1.07 8.50 30.62
N ALA A 175 -2.30 7.99 30.56
CA ALA A 175 -3.53 8.78 30.40
C ALA A 175 -3.71 9.90 31.44
N ARG A 176 -3.10 9.78 32.62
CA ARG A 176 -3.18 10.77 33.71
C ARG A 176 -2.06 11.82 33.70
N LYS A 177 -1.06 11.70 32.81
CA LYS A 177 0.03 12.67 32.71
C LYS A 177 -0.37 13.81 31.78
N VAL A 178 -0.42 15.03 32.31
CA VAL A 178 -0.63 16.26 31.54
C VAL A 178 0.64 16.58 30.75
N ILE A 179 0.48 17.04 29.51
CA ILE A 179 1.57 17.35 28.58
C ILE A 179 1.46 18.83 28.20
N SER A 180 2.59 19.55 28.23
CA SER A 180 2.62 20.95 27.83
C SER A 180 2.33 21.10 26.34
N GLN A 181 1.74 22.25 25.97
CA GLN A 181 1.28 22.53 24.61
C GLN A 181 2.41 22.40 23.57
N GLU A 182 3.62 22.83 23.89
CA GLU A 182 4.82 22.74 23.05
C GLU A 182 5.24 21.29 22.73
N ASN A 183 4.88 20.34 23.60
CA ASN A 183 5.26 18.94 23.49
C ASN A 183 4.17 18.09 22.82
N LEU A 184 3.00 18.64 22.51
CA LEU A 184 1.88 17.88 21.95
C LEU A 184 2.20 17.27 20.59
N GLY A 185 2.86 18.02 19.70
CA GLY A 185 3.29 17.50 18.40
C GLY A 185 4.30 16.35 18.56
N LYS A 186 5.29 16.52 19.44
CA LYS A 186 6.29 15.49 19.77
C LYS A 186 5.65 14.24 20.37
N LEU A 187 4.64 14.40 21.22
CA LEU A 187 3.85 13.30 21.77
C LEU A 187 3.16 12.49 20.66
N GLN A 188 2.52 13.15 19.70
CA GLN A 188 1.86 12.47 18.57
C GLN A 188 2.86 11.74 17.66
N LEU A 189 4.03 12.35 17.40
CA LEU A 189 5.10 11.71 16.64
C LEU A 189 5.61 10.44 17.33
N ASN A 190 5.87 10.53 18.64
CA ASN A 190 6.33 9.40 19.44
C ASN A 190 5.26 8.30 19.53
N LEU A 191 3.98 8.65 19.55
CA LEU A 191 2.89 7.68 19.49
C LEU A 191 2.98 6.82 18.22
N ILE A 192 3.10 7.46 17.05
CA ILE A 192 3.19 6.74 15.77
C ILE A 192 4.42 5.83 15.77
N ARG A 193 5.61 6.36 16.08
CA ARG A 193 6.86 5.60 16.07
C ARG A 193 6.84 4.41 17.04
N SER A 194 6.33 4.61 18.27
CA SER A 194 6.26 3.54 19.27
C SER A 194 5.27 2.42 18.91
N HIS A 195 4.22 2.74 18.15
CA HIS A 195 3.19 1.78 17.76
C HIS A 195 3.45 1.14 16.39
N ALA A 196 4.41 1.63 15.59
CA ALA A 196 4.83 1.05 14.32
C ALA A 196 5.64 -0.26 14.52
N ALA A 197 5.05 -1.22 15.25
CA ALA A 197 5.64 -2.49 15.64
C ALA A 197 5.13 -3.68 14.82
N GLY A 198 4.42 -3.42 13.71
CA GLY A 198 4.01 -4.46 12.75
C GLY A 198 5.20 -5.15 12.08
N VAL A 199 5.02 -6.42 11.68
CA VAL A 199 6.06 -7.27 11.09
C VAL A 199 5.54 -8.07 9.89
N GLY A 200 6.45 -8.67 9.13
CA GLY A 200 6.12 -9.50 7.97
C GLY A 200 6.16 -8.74 6.64
N ALA A 201 5.62 -9.38 5.61
CA ALA A 201 5.53 -8.81 4.28
C ALA A 201 4.61 -7.58 4.28
N PRO A 202 4.83 -6.61 3.38
CA PRO A 202 3.92 -5.49 3.25
C PRO A 202 2.59 -5.95 2.64
N LEU A 203 1.52 -5.25 2.98
CA LEU A 203 0.29 -5.29 2.21
C LEU A 203 0.58 -5.01 0.73
N SER A 204 -0.21 -5.63 -0.15
CA SER A 204 -0.19 -5.28 -1.57
C SER A 204 -0.64 -3.82 -1.76
N PRO A 205 -0.19 -3.13 -2.83
CA PRO A 205 -0.67 -1.78 -3.15
C PRO A 205 -2.20 -1.64 -3.13
N GLU A 206 -2.91 -2.65 -3.63
CA GLU A 206 -4.37 -2.74 -3.60
C GLU A 206 -4.92 -2.65 -2.16
N LYS A 207 -4.44 -3.52 -1.27
CA LYS A 207 -4.88 -3.55 0.14
C LYS A 207 -4.50 -2.27 0.89
N THR A 208 -3.31 -1.71 0.61
CA THR A 208 -2.89 -0.44 1.21
C THR A 208 -3.75 0.74 0.71
N ARG A 209 -4.16 0.76 -0.55
CA ARG A 209 -5.13 1.73 -1.07
C ARG A 209 -6.47 1.62 -0.36
N MET A 210 -7.01 0.40 -0.19
CA MET A 210 -8.26 0.20 0.55
C MET A 210 -8.14 0.71 2.00
N LEU A 211 -7.05 0.37 2.69
CA LEU A 211 -6.78 0.84 4.05
C LEU A 211 -6.74 2.38 4.13
N LEU A 212 -6.00 3.02 3.23
CA LEU A 212 -5.87 4.47 3.18
C LEU A 212 -7.21 5.16 2.86
N ALA A 213 -7.98 4.62 1.91
CA ALA A 213 -9.31 5.12 1.56
C ALA A 213 -10.27 5.08 2.76
N LEU A 214 -10.34 3.95 3.47
CA LEU A 214 -11.15 3.83 4.69
C LEU A 214 -10.71 4.83 5.77
N ARG A 215 -9.40 5.03 5.94
CA ARG A 215 -8.88 5.99 6.92
C ARG A 215 -9.29 7.41 6.55
N ILE A 216 -9.18 7.79 5.28
CA ILE A 216 -9.65 9.09 4.77
C ILE A 216 -11.15 9.25 5.02
N ASN A 217 -11.96 8.24 4.68
CA ASN A 217 -13.42 8.29 4.86
C ASN A 217 -13.82 8.49 6.33
N VAL A 218 -13.21 7.74 7.26
CA VAL A 218 -13.49 7.88 8.69
C VAL A 218 -13.07 9.25 9.24
N LEU A 219 -11.96 9.80 8.73
CA LEU A 219 -11.54 11.16 9.07
C LEU A 219 -12.51 12.22 8.52
N ALA A 220 -13.03 12.03 7.31
CA ALA A 220 -14.01 12.90 6.64
C ALA A 220 -15.37 12.97 7.37
N LYS A 221 -15.65 12.03 8.29
CA LYS A 221 -16.84 12.10 9.14
C LYS A 221 -16.84 13.33 10.05
N GLY A 222 -15.66 13.87 10.40
CA GLY A 222 -15.54 15.10 11.21
C GLY A 222 -15.66 14.88 12.72
N CYS A 223 -15.32 13.68 13.21
CA CYS A 223 -15.33 13.37 14.64
C CYS A 223 -13.93 13.12 15.23
N SER A 224 -12.88 13.23 14.39
CA SER A 224 -11.53 12.85 14.77
C SER A 224 -10.66 14.02 15.23
N GLY A 225 -10.95 15.25 14.81
CA GLY A 225 -10.12 16.43 15.13
C GLY A 225 -8.80 16.50 14.35
N ILE A 226 -8.72 15.81 13.21
CA ILE A 226 -7.63 15.96 12.23
C ILE A 226 -7.72 17.34 11.57
N SER A 227 -6.59 17.93 11.18
CA SER A 227 -6.59 19.15 10.39
C SER A 227 -6.91 18.86 8.92
N LEU A 228 -7.54 19.82 8.24
CA LEU A 228 -7.82 19.71 6.81
C LEU A 228 -6.52 19.58 5.98
N PRO A 229 -5.40 20.28 6.27
CA PRO A 229 -4.13 20.05 5.60
C PRO A 229 -3.61 18.62 5.73
N ALA A 230 -3.66 18.01 6.92
CA ALA A 230 -3.24 16.62 7.11
C ALA A 230 -4.13 15.64 6.32
N LEU A 231 -5.45 15.84 6.35
CA LEU A 231 -6.39 15.03 5.57
C LEU A 231 -6.17 15.18 4.05
N ARG A 232 -5.91 16.39 3.57
CA ARG A 232 -5.56 16.65 2.17
C ARG A 232 -4.25 15.98 1.77
N CYS A 233 -3.26 15.91 2.67
CA CYS A 233 -2.03 15.16 2.42
C CYS A 233 -2.31 13.66 2.18
N LEU A 234 -3.17 13.03 2.99
CA LEU A 234 -3.60 11.64 2.79
C LEU A 234 -4.28 11.45 1.42
N ILE A 235 -5.19 12.36 1.06
CA ILE A 235 -5.91 12.32 -0.22
C ILE A 235 -4.94 12.48 -1.40
N ASN A 236 -4.00 13.41 -1.31
CA ASN A 236 -3.01 13.64 -2.36
C ASN A 236 -2.10 12.42 -2.53
N ALA A 237 -1.65 11.80 -1.44
CA ALA A 237 -0.88 10.55 -1.50
C ALA A 237 -1.70 9.40 -2.10
N PHE A 238 -2.97 9.24 -1.70
CA PHE A 238 -3.86 8.25 -2.30
C PHE A 238 -4.03 8.46 -3.81
N ASN A 239 -4.28 9.70 -4.24
CA ASN A 239 -4.49 10.05 -5.65
C ASN A 239 -3.22 9.87 -6.51
N ALA A 240 -2.04 10.04 -5.91
CA ALA A 240 -0.75 9.75 -6.51
C ALA A 240 -0.36 8.26 -6.43
N SER A 241 -1.17 7.44 -5.76
CA SER A 241 -0.84 6.05 -5.40
C SER A 241 0.52 5.93 -4.66
N CYS A 242 0.82 6.91 -3.81
CA CYS A 242 1.94 6.89 -2.88
C CYS A 242 1.51 6.20 -1.58
N LEU A 243 1.91 4.94 -1.40
CA LEU A 243 1.32 4.01 -0.45
C LEU A 243 2.35 3.57 0.60
N PRO A 244 2.18 3.93 1.88
CA PRO A 244 3.09 3.51 2.94
C PRO A 244 3.31 1.99 3.02
N TRP A 245 4.48 1.58 3.48
CA TRP A 245 4.77 0.20 3.84
C TRP A 245 3.99 -0.18 5.09
N VAL A 246 2.97 -1.03 4.93
CA VAL A 246 2.15 -1.53 6.04
C VAL A 246 2.37 -3.03 6.17
N PRO A 247 3.05 -3.52 7.22
CA PRO A 247 3.23 -4.95 7.43
C PRO A 247 1.91 -5.67 7.67
N GLU A 248 1.79 -6.91 7.20
CA GLU A 248 0.56 -7.70 7.28
C GLU A 248 0.24 -8.25 8.68
N LYS A 249 1.20 -8.23 9.63
CA LYS A 249 1.04 -8.76 11.00
C LYS A 249 1.29 -7.69 12.06
N GLY A 250 0.61 -7.82 13.20
CA GLY A 250 0.84 -7.00 14.40
C GLY A 250 -0.40 -6.35 15.00
N THR A 251 -1.55 -6.42 14.33
CA THR A 251 -2.84 -6.03 14.94
C THR A 251 -3.45 -7.21 15.72
N VAL A 252 -4.16 -6.90 16.80
CA VAL A 252 -5.01 -7.84 17.56
C VAL A 252 -6.50 -7.69 17.22
N GLY A 253 -6.85 -6.78 16.30
CA GLY A 253 -8.20 -6.64 15.74
C GLY A 253 -9.31 -6.24 16.72
N ALA A 254 -8.99 -5.77 17.93
CA ALA A 254 -9.98 -5.48 18.97
C ALA A 254 -10.60 -4.07 18.81
N SER A 255 -9.88 -3.02 19.20
CA SER A 255 -10.38 -1.63 19.24
C SER A 255 -9.50 -0.64 18.49
N GLY A 256 -8.46 -1.13 17.82
CA GLY A 256 -7.52 -0.30 17.09
C GLY A 256 -6.50 -1.16 16.36
N ASP A 257 -6.46 -1.01 15.04
CA ASP A 257 -5.43 -1.50 14.15
C ASP A 257 -4.17 -0.64 14.27
N LEU A 258 -3.73 -0.43 15.52
CA LEU A 258 -2.71 0.55 15.87
C LEU A 258 -1.39 0.27 15.15
N ALA A 259 -0.93 -0.98 15.14
CA ALA A 259 0.32 -1.32 14.48
C ALA A 259 0.33 -1.04 12.97
N PRO A 260 -0.61 -1.58 12.17
CA PRO A 260 -0.64 -1.30 10.73
C PRO A 260 -0.99 0.15 10.41
N LEU A 261 -1.89 0.81 11.17
CA LEU A 261 -2.20 2.22 10.94
C LEU A 261 -1.07 3.15 11.36
N SER A 262 -0.25 2.77 12.35
CA SER A 262 0.99 3.49 12.67
C SER A 262 2.02 3.38 11.56
N HIS A 263 2.15 2.21 10.93
CA HIS A 263 2.99 2.06 9.73
C HIS A 263 2.46 2.88 8.55
N LEU A 264 1.13 2.94 8.37
CA LEU A 264 0.50 3.84 7.41
C LEU A 264 0.86 5.31 7.70
N ALA A 265 0.68 5.75 8.94
CA ALA A 265 0.98 7.11 9.36
C ALA A 265 2.48 7.43 9.24
N LEU A 266 3.37 6.49 9.57
CA LEU A 266 4.82 6.64 9.49
C LEU A 266 5.27 7.02 8.07
N GLY A 267 4.76 6.32 7.04
CA GLY A 267 5.01 6.68 5.65
C GLY A 267 4.54 8.09 5.29
N MET A 268 3.41 8.54 5.85
CA MET A 268 2.89 9.89 5.64
C MET A 268 3.69 10.98 6.37
N LEU A 269 4.51 10.61 7.35
CA LEU A 269 5.53 11.47 7.96
C LEU A 269 6.83 11.52 7.15
N GLY A 270 6.89 10.84 6.00
CA GLY A 270 8.11 10.69 5.21
C GLY A 270 9.12 9.74 5.86
N GLU A 271 8.69 8.88 6.80
CA GLU A 271 9.54 7.91 7.48
C GLU A 271 9.23 6.48 7.01
N GLY A 272 10.25 5.62 6.97
CA GLY A 272 10.10 4.24 6.54
C GLY A 272 10.03 4.10 5.02
N ARG A 273 9.24 3.15 4.53
CA ARG A 273 9.14 2.85 3.09
C ARG A 273 7.78 3.23 2.54
N MET A 274 7.73 3.57 1.26
CA MET A 274 6.52 3.88 0.53
C MET A 274 6.61 3.32 -0.88
N TRP A 275 5.49 2.85 -1.43
CA TRP A 275 5.38 2.41 -2.79
C TRP A 275 4.82 3.55 -3.66
N SER A 276 5.30 3.70 -4.89
CA SER A 276 4.59 4.45 -5.92
C SER A 276 4.62 3.73 -7.26
N PRO A 277 3.73 4.09 -8.20
CA PRO A 277 3.82 3.59 -9.56
C PRO A 277 5.17 3.93 -10.19
N SER A 278 5.71 5.13 -10.00
CA SER A 278 6.96 5.52 -10.64
C SER A 278 8.22 4.87 -10.06
N THR A 279 8.24 4.56 -8.77
CA THR A 279 9.47 4.16 -8.05
C THR A 279 9.43 2.73 -7.50
N GLY A 280 8.26 2.07 -7.49
CA GLY A 280 8.06 0.86 -6.69
C GLY A 280 8.24 1.18 -5.20
N TRP A 281 8.72 0.22 -4.41
CA TRP A 281 9.04 0.48 -3.00
C TRP A 281 10.28 1.35 -2.88
N GLY A 282 10.25 2.50 -2.22
CA GLY A 282 11.39 3.37 -1.92
C GLY A 282 11.34 3.89 -0.48
N ASP A 283 12.31 4.73 -0.12
CA ASP A 283 12.24 5.51 1.12
C ASP A 283 11.09 6.52 1.00
N ALA A 284 10.23 6.58 2.03
CA ALA A 284 9.03 7.40 2.00
C ALA A 284 9.32 8.87 1.70
N LYS A 285 10.42 9.42 2.23
CA LYS A 285 10.81 10.81 1.97
C LYS A 285 10.98 11.09 0.48
N TYR A 286 11.80 10.28 -0.20
CA TYR A 286 12.12 10.49 -1.61
C TYR A 286 10.93 10.17 -2.53
N VAL A 287 10.11 9.19 -2.16
CA VAL A 287 8.87 8.89 -2.89
C VAL A 287 7.90 10.05 -2.80
N MET A 288 7.73 10.66 -1.62
CA MET A 288 6.87 11.84 -1.47
C MET A 288 7.42 13.03 -2.26
N GLU A 289 8.71 13.32 -2.15
CA GLU A 289 9.39 14.41 -2.88
C GLU A 289 9.21 14.26 -4.40
N SER A 290 9.36 13.05 -4.95
CA SER A 290 9.21 12.82 -6.40
C SER A 290 7.78 13.01 -6.92
N HIS A 291 6.79 13.08 -6.04
CA HIS A 291 5.38 13.35 -6.39
C HIS A 291 4.91 14.72 -5.89
N ASN A 292 5.84 15.60 -5.50
CA ASN A 292 5.55 16.92 -4.93
C ASN A 292 4.65 16.86 -3.68
N LEU A 293 4.74 15.77 -2.91
CA LEU A 293 4.04 15.58 -1.66
C LEU A 293 4.93 16.03 -0.50
N LYS A 294 4.33 16.63 0.52
CA LYS A 294 5.02 17.05 1.75
C LYS A 294 4.61 16.15 2.91
N PRO A 295 5.55 15.73 3.77
CA PRO A 295 5.23 15.03 5.01
C PRO A 295 4.21 15.75 5.88
N ILE A 296 3.37 14.99 6.59
CA ILE A 296 2.44 15.53 7.58
C ILE A 296 3.24 16.09 8.77
N VAL A 297 2.87 17.29 9.21
CA VAL A 297 3.32 17.86 10.50
C VAL A 297 2.19 17.70 11.50
N LEU A 298 2.45 16.97 12.58
CA LEU A 298 1.40 16.60 13.54
C LEU A 298 1.19 17.69 14.60
N GLY A 299 -0.04 18.19 14.68
CA GLY A 299 -0.55 18.95 15.82
C GLY A 299 -1.19 18.08 16.90
N ALA A 300 -1.81 18.72 17.89
CA ALA A 300 -2.51 18.03 18.97
C ALA A 300 -3.56 17.04 18.43
N LYS A 301 -3.60 15.82 19.00
CA LYS A 301 -4.50 14.70 18.67
C LYS A 301 -4.31 14.07 17.28
N GLU A 302 -3.52 14.66 16.37
CA GLU A 302 -3.49 14.19 14.98
C GLU A 302 -2.84 12.81 14.81
N GLY A 303 -1.82 12.48 15.59
CA GLY A 303 -1.23 11.13 15.58
C GLY A 303 -2.25 10.06 16.00
N LEU A 304 -2.96 10.31 17.10
CA LEU A 304 -4.05 9.43 17.54
C LEU A 304 -5.18 9.35 16.51
N ALA A 305 -5.53 10.47 15.89
CA ALA A 305 -6.51 10.51 14.82
C ALA A 305 -6.07 9.74 13.56
N LEU A 306 -4.78 9.53 13.30
CA LEU A 306 -4.34 8.72 12.17
C LEU A 306 -4.39 7.21 12.46
N ILE A 307 -4.17 6.80 13.72
CA ILE A 307 -3.93 5.39 14.04
C ILE A 307 -5.06 4.68 14.77
N ASN A 308 -6.01 5.42 15.34
CA ASN A 308 -7.08 4.82 16.15
C ASN A 308 -8.31 4.48 15.29
N GLY A 309 -8.46 3.20 14.94
CA GLY A 309 -9.62 2.68 14.22
C GLY A 309 -9.40 1.26 13.71
N THR A 310 -10.41 0.68 13.06
CA THR A 310 -10.42 -0.74 12.62
C THR A 310 -10.27 -0.89 11.10
N GLN A 311 -9.63 0.07 10.44
CA GLN A 311 -9.63 0.12 8.97
C GLN A 311 -8.81 -0.99 8.31
N PHE A 312 -7.84 -1.58 9.00
CA PHE A 312 -7.07 -2.70 8.45
C PHE A 312 -7.93 -3.95 8.38
N ILE A 313 -8.57 -4.34 9.49
CA ILE A 313 -9.46 -5.51 9.48
C ILE A 313 -10.66 -5.29 8.56
N THR A 314 -11.21 -4.07 8.49
CA THR A 314 -12.30 -3.74 7.57
C THR A 314 -11.86 -3.84 6.11
N ALA A 315 -10.69 -3.32 5.73
CA ALA A 315 -10.19 -3.42 4.36
C ALA A 315 -10.00 -4.89 3.91
N ILE A 316 -9.35 -5.69 4.76
CA ILE A 316 -9.13 -7.12 4.48
C ILE A 316 -10.46 -7.89 4.46
N GLY A 317 -11.36 -7.60 5.40
CA GLY A 317 -12.68 -8.20 5.48
C GLY A 317 -13.54 -7.90 4.25
N THR A 318 -13.53 -6.65 3.76
CA THR A 318 -14.23 -6.27 2.53
C THR A 318 -13.69 -7.03 1.32
N LEU A 319 -12.37 -7.15 1.18
CA LEU A 319 -11.79 -7.92 0.07
C LEU A 319 -12.13 -9.42 0.17
N ALA A 320 -12.13 -9.97 1.40
CA ALA A 320 -12.52 -11.36 1.63
C ALA A 320 -13.99 -11.60 1.29
N LEU A 321 -14.89 -10.69 1.68
CA LEU A 321 -16.31 -10.74 1.36
C LEU A 321 -16.53 -10.72 -0.16
N SER A 322 -15.94 -9.76 -0.87
CA SER A 322 -16.06 -9.66 -2.33
C SER A 322 -15.58 -10.93 -3.05
N LYS A 323 -14.48 -11.53 -2.57
CA LYS A 323 -13.99 -12.81 -3.10
C LYS A 323 -14.93 -13.97 -2.78
N ALA A 324 -15.47 -14.02 -1.57
CA ALA A 324 -16.40 -15.07 -1.17
C ALA A 324 -17.69 -15.03 -2.01
N GLU A 325 -18.25 -13.86 -2.27
CA GLU A 325 -19.42 -13.72 -3.14
C GLU A 325 -19.17 -14.22 -4.56
N ASN A 326 -17.99 -13.91 -5.12
CA ASN A 326 -17.59 -14.42 -6.44
C ASN A 326 -17.43 -15.94 -6.44
N ILE A 327 -16.85 -16.52 -5.39
CA ILE A 327 -16.71 -17.97 -5.24
C ILE A 327 -18.08 -18.64 -5.15
N VAL A 328 -19.01 -18.11 -4.35
CA VAL A 328 -20.36 -18.67 -4.22
C VAL A 328 -21.09 -18.70 -5.56
N ARG A 329 -21.04 -17.60 -6.33
CA ARG A 329 -21.63 -17.57 -7.69
C ARG A 329 -21.01 -18.61 -8.62
N GLN A 330 -19.69 -18.84 -8.52
CA GLN A 330 -19.02 -19.87 -9.30
C GLN A 330 -19.41 -21.28 -8.84
N CYS A 331 -19.56 -21.50 -7.53
CA CYS A 331 -20.04 -22.75 -6.97
C CYS A 331 -21.43 -23.11 -7.51
N ASP A 332 -22.34 -22.15 -7.61
CA ASP A 332 -23.68 -22.38 -8.19
C ASP A 332 -23.59 -22.86 -9.64
N VAL A 333 -22.75 -22.21 -10.47
CA VAL A 333 -22.53 -22.62 -11.87
C VAL A 333 -21.92 -24.02 -11.96
N VAL A 334 -20.88 -24.30 -11.17
CA VAL A 334 -20.21 -25.61 -11.16
C VAL A 334 -21.16 -26.70 -10.65
N ALA A 335 -21.98 -26.41 -9.64
CA ALA A 335 -22.98 -27.34 -9.12
C ALA A 335 -24.06 -27.64 -10.17
N ALA A 336 -24.54 -26.62 -10.89
CA ALA A 336 -25.51 -26.79 -11.98
C ALA A 336 -24.95 -27.69 -13.10
N LEU A 337 -23.72 -27.43 -13.55
CA LEU A 337 -23.06 -28.27 -14.57
C LEU A 337 -22.86 -29.71 -14.06
N THR A 338 -22.49 -29.88 -12.79
CA THR A 338 -22.33 -31.21 -12.19
C THR A 338 -23.67 -31.96 -12.14
N LEU A 339 -24.76 -31.26 -11.77
CA LEU A 339 -26.11 -31.83 -11.74
C LEU A 339 -26.54 -32.31 -13.14
N GLU A 340 -26.28 -31.50 -14.18
CA GLU A 340 -26.57 -31.88 -15.57
C GLU A 340 -25.81 -33.14 -16.00
N VAL A 341 -24.49 -33.18 -15.78
CA VAL A 341 -23.65 -34.34 -16.16
C VAL A 341 -24.07 -35.60 -15.42
N MET A 342 -24.43 -35.48 -14.15
CA MET A 342 -24.89 -36.61 -13.33
C MET A 342 -26.35 -36.98 -13.57
N LYS A 343 -27.07 -36.28 -14.46
CA LYS A 343 -28.51 -36.43 -14.71
C LYS A 343 -29.34 -36.32 -13.41
N GLY A 344 -28.93 -35.43 -12.51
CA GLY A 344 -29.58 -35.19 -11.24
C GLY A 344 -30.94 -34.51 -11.41
N THR A 345 -31.82 -34.66 -10.41
CA THR A 345 -33.16 -34.06 -10.46
C THR A 345 -33.14 -32.57 -10.08
N SER A 346 -33.69 -31.72 -10.95
CA SER A 346 -33.86 -30.29 -10.68
C SER A 346 -35.00 -30.00 -9.70
N ARG A 347 -35.84 -30.98 -9.37
CA ARG A 347 -37.00 -30.82 -8.46
C ARG A 347 -36.62 -30.32 -7.07
N ALA A 348 -35.43 -30.63 -6.59
CA ALA A 348 -34.94 -30.18 -5.29
C ALA A 348 -34.66 -28.65 -5.24
N PHE A 349 -34.61 -28.00 -6.40
CA PHE A 349 -34.32 -26.57 -6.55
C PHE A 349 -35.55 -25.77 -7.00
N ASP A 350 -36.73 -26.40 -7.05
CA ASP A 350 -37.98 -25.73 -7.41
C ASP A 350 -38.36 -24.72 -6.32
N SER A 351 -38.68 -23.49 -6.70
CA SER A 351 -39.01 -22.40 -5.78
C SER A 351 -40.33 -22.62 -5.03
N VAL A 352 -41.16 -23.56 -5.52
CA VAL A 352 -42.50 -23.85 -4.99
C VAL A 352 -42.60 -25.31 -4.57
N ARG A 353 -41.94 -25.73 -3.48
CA ARG A 353 -42.27 -27.00 -2.81
C ARG A 353 -41.76 -27.10 -1.37
N TRP A 354 -42.57 -26.61 -0.44
CA TRP A 354 -42.64 -27.10 0.94
C TRP A 354 -44.10 -27.02 1.42
N HIS A 355 -44.91 -28.01 1.06
CA HIS A 355 -46.08 -28.49 1.81
C HIS A 355 -46.35 -29.95 1.45
#